data_AF-Q21IM4-F1
#
_entry.id   AF-Q21IM4-F1
#
_cell.length_a   1.000
_cell.length_b   1.000
_cell.length_c   1.000
_cell.angle_alpha   90.00
_cell.angle_beta   90.00
_cell.angle_gamma   90.00
#
_symmetry.space_group_name_H-M   'P 1'
#
loop_
_entity.id
_entity.type
_entity.pdbx_description
1 polymer ?
#
loop_
_entity_poly.entity_id
_entity_poly.type
_entity_poly.pdbx_seq_one_letter_code
_entity_poly.pdbx_strand_id
1 'polypeptide(L)'
;MNLVTASQFSLARTRKQLQEAFKSKDWQTIRDVDRLLAQSLNEAFDDSNRDTRALIEELERIVSIYGEMVACLPAHAGKLAGPRAE
;
A
#
# COMPACT_ATOMS: atom_id res chain seq x y z
N MET A 1 0.96 5.56 27.33
CA MET A 1 -0.23 5.72 26.46
C MET A 1 0.26 6.35 25.18
N ASN A 2 0.35 5.57 24.09
CA ASN A 2 0.83 6.08 22.81
C ASN A 2 -0.34 6.82 22.16
N LEU A 3 -0.29 8.16 22.15
CA LEU A 3 -1.27 8.98 21.46
C LEU A 3 -1.14 8.68 19.96
N VAL A 4 -2.07 7.87 19.43
CA VAL A 4 -2.18 7.67 17.99
C VAL A 4 -2.49 9.03 17.40
N THR A 5 -1.51 9.66 16.76
CA THR A 5 -1.68 10.96 16.12
C THR A 5 -2.71 10.85 15.00
N ALA A 6 -3.42 11.93 14.70
CA ALA A 6 -4.45 11.94 13.66
C ALA A 6 -3.89 11.41 12.31
N SER A 7 -2.63 11.72 12.02
CA SER A 7 -1.88 11.23 10.87
C SER A 7 -1.72 9.71 10.87
N GLN A 8 -1.44 9.08 12.02
CA GLN A 8 -1.37 7.61 12.15
C GLN A 8 -2.74 6.95 11.95
N PHE A 9 -3.82 7.58 12.42
CA PHE A 9 -5.17 7.07 12.21
C PHE A 9 -5.58 7.12 10.73
N SER A 10 -5.28 8.23 10.04
CA SER A 10 -5.48 8.35 8.59
C SER A 10 -4.66 7.32 7.81
N LEU A 11 -3.42 7.07 8.21
CA LEU A 11 -2.54 6.07 7.58
C LEU A 11 -3.12 4.65 7.72
N ALA A 12 -3.54 4.28 8.93
CA ALA A 12 -4.14 2.97 9.20
C ALA A 12 -5.48 2.77 8.45
N ARG A 13 -6.27 3.84 8.31
CA ARG A 13 -7.53 3.82 7.53
C ARG A 13 -7.25 3.64 6.04
N THR A 14 -6.30 4.40 5.50
CA THR A 14 -5.92 4.34 4.09
C THR A 14 -5.34 2.97 3.74
N ARG A 15 -4.54 2.37 4.64
CA ARG A 15 -4.07 0.99 4.51
C ARG A 15 -5.22 -0.03 4.45
N LYS A 16 -6.25 0.11 5.29
CA LYS A 16 -7.43 -0.77 5.23
C LYS A 16 -8.15 -0.65 3.88
N GLN A 17 -8.32 0.56 3.37
CA GLN A 17 -8.91 0.78 2.04
C GLN A 17 -8.06 0.14 0.94
N LEU A 18 -6.73 0.19 1.03
CA LEU A 18 -5.82 -0.47 0.09
C LEU A 18 -6.05 -1.99 0.10
N GLN A 19 -6.17 -2.56 1.29
CA GLN A 19 -6.38 -3.99 1.48
C GLN A 19 -7.76 -4.45 0.94
N GLU A 20 -8.80 -3.64 1.12
CA GLU A 20 -10.13 -3.90 0.57
C GLU A 20 -10.18 -3.75 -0.95
N ALA A 21 -9.53 -2.72 -1.49
CA ALA A 21 -9.37 -2.53 -2.93
C ALA A 21 -8.60 -3.69 -3.57
N PHE A 22 -7.55 -4.18 -2.89
CA PHE A 22 -6.82 -5.37 -3.33
C PHE A 22 -7.68 -6.64 -3.33
N LYS A 23 -8.45 -6.88 -2.26
CA LYS A 23 -9.40 -8.01 -2.21
C LYS A 23 -10.44 -7.93 -3.33
N SER A 24 -10.85 -6.73 -3.71
CA SER A 24 -11.82 -6.49 -4.78
C SER A 24 -11.16 -6.47 -6.18
N LYS A 25 -9.83 -6.65 -6.26
CA LYS A 25 -9.01 -6.55 -7.49
C LYS A 25 -9.21 -5.21 -8.22
N ASP A 26 -9.50 -4.16 -7.47
CA ASP A 26 -9.87 -2.85 -8.00
C ASP A 26 -8.62 -1.98 -8.17
N TRP A 27 -7.88 -2.22 -9.26
CA TRP A 27 -6.57 -1.61 -9.52
C TRP A 27 -6.61 -0.08 -9.65
N GLN A 28 -7.74 0.49 -10.09
CA GLN A 28 -7.92 1.95 -10.12
C GLN A 28 -8.00 2.51 -8.71
N THR A 29 -8.79 1.88 -7.85
CA THR A 29 -8.92 2.27 -6.44
C THR A 29 -7.59 2.10 -5.70
N ILE A 30 -6.84 1.02 -5.94
CA ILE A 30 -5.50 0.82 -5.36
C ILE A 30 -4.57 1.99 -5.67
N ARG A 31 -4.57 2.47 -6.94
CA ARG A 31 -3.72 3.58 -7.36
C ARG A 31 -4.14 4.93 -6.73
N ASP A 32 -5.43 5.16 -6.54
CA ASP A 32 -5.92 6.37 -5.88
C ASP A 32 -5.59 6.36 -4.37
N VAL A 33 -5.80 5.21 -3.74
CA VAL A 33 -5.46 4.97 -2.34
C VAL A 33 -3.95 5.06 -2.10
N ASP A 34 -3.10 4.60 -3.02
CA ASP A 34 -1.64 4.77 -2.95
C ASP A 34 -1.25 6.25 -2.86
N ARG A 35 -1.89 7.09 -3.68
CA ARG A 35 -1.64 8.54 -3.67
C ARG A 35 -2.11 9.21 -2.37
N LEU A 36 -3.22 8.75 -1.79
CA LEU A 36 -3.68 9.19 -0.47
C LEU A 36 -2.76 8.71 0.66
N LEU A 37 -2.21 7.52 0.51
CA LEU A 37 -1.30 6.91 1.46
C LEU A 37 0.04 7.67 1.49
N ALA A 38 0.57 8.05 0.33
CA ALA A 38 1.78 8.89 0.24
C ALA A 38 1.59 10.26 0.91
N GLN A 39 0.42 10.88 0.76
CA GLN A 39 0.09 12.14 1.45
C GLN A 39 0.00 11.92 2.97
N SER A 40 -0.72 10.90 3.41
CA SER A 40 -0.87 10.56 4.83
C SER A 40 0.47 10.22 5.49
N LEU A 41 1.37 9.55 4.75
CA LEU A 41 2.74 9.29 5.17
C LEU A 41 3.52 10.59 5.34
N ASN A 42 3.45 11.49 4.37
CA ASN A 42 4.15 12.77 4.44
C ASN A 42 3.69 13.62 5.64
N GLU A 43 2.38 13.68 5.88
CA GLU A 43 1.80 14.34 7.06
C GLU A 43 2.20 13.67 8.37
N ALA A 44 2.28 12.33 8.40
CA ALA A 44 2.75 11.60 9.57
C ALA A 44 4.26 11.77 9.81
N PHE A 45 5.06 11.97 8.76
CA PHE A 45 6.48 12.28 8.86
C PHE A 45 6.74 13.73 9.29
N ASP A 46 5.88 14.68 8.90
CA ASP A 46 5.99 16.08 9.30
C ASP A 46 5.51 16.34 10.75
N ASP A 47 4.70 15.42 11.30
CA ASP A 47 4.20 15.51 12.68
C ASP A 47 5.35 15.48 13.71
N SER A 48 5.48 16.56 14.48
CA SER A 48 6.54 16.70 15.50
C SER A 48 6.39 15.74 16.68
N ASN A 49 5.23 15.10 16.83
CA ASN A 49 4.94 14.12 17.87
C ASN A 49 4.81 12.69 17.29
N ARG A 50 5.37 12.47 16.09
CA ARG A 50 5.28 11.20 15.38
C ARG A 50 5.86 10.04 16.20
N ASP A 51 5.08 8.96 16.25
CA ASP A 51 5.62 7.70 16.71
C ASP A 51 6.36 7.00 15.56
N THR A 52 7.67 7.17 15.54
CA THR A 52 8.52 6.68 14.44
C THR A 52 8.46 5.15 14.33
N ARG A 53 8.27 4.43 15.45
CA ARG A 53 8.14 2.97 15.44
C ARG A 53 6.84 2.53 14.79
N ALA A 54 5.71 3.10 15.20
CA ALA A 54 4.41 2.78 14.63
C ALA A 54 4.33 3.14 13.14
N LEU A 55 4.98 4.23 12.72
CA LEU A 55 5.11 4.60 11.30
C LEU A 55 5.85 3.54 10.49
N ILE A 56 7.00 3.07 10.99
CA ILE A 56 7.80 2.03 10.34
C ILE A 56 7.00 0.71 10.26
N GLU A 57 6.31 0.32 11.33
CA GLU A 57 5.46 -0.88 11.33
C GLU A 57 4.33 -0.79 10.29
N GLU A 58 3.70 0.37 10.14
CA GLU A 58 2.67 0.57 9.11
C GLU A 58 3.28 0.53 7.69
N LEU A 59 4.46 1.11 7.48
CA LEU A 59 5.21 1.03 6.21
C LEU A 59 5.53 -0.43 5.84
N GLU A 60 6.03 -1.23 6.77
CA GLU A 60 6.32 -2.66 6.53
C GLU A 60 5.05 -3.44 6.13
N ARG A 61 3.91 -3.14 6.76
CA ARG A 61 2.63 -3.73 6.38
C ARG A 61 2.21 -3.33 4.97
N ILE A 62 2.37 -2.06 4.60
CA ILE A 62 2.02 -1.56 3.27
C ILE A 62 2.89 -2.25 2.21
N VAL A 63 4.21 -2.31 2.43
CA VAL A 63 5.16 -3.01 1.54
C VAL A 63 4.80 -4.49 1.42
N SER A 64 4.39 -5.13 2.52
CA SER A 64 3.94 -6.53 2.50
C SER A 64 2.70 -6.73 1.62
N ILE A 65 1.71 -5.83 1.71
CA ILE A 65 0.51 -5.88 0.85
C ILE A 65 0.90 -5.68 -0.63
N TYR A 66 1.83 -4.76 -0.93
CA TYR A 66 2.37 -4.61 -2.29
C TYR A 66 3.12 -5.86 -2.77
N GLY A 67 3.88 -6.51 -1.88
CA GLY A 67 4.53 -7.79 -2.17
C GLY A 67 3.50 -8.87 -2.52
N GLU A 68 2.41 -8.96 -1.76
CA GLU A 68 1.30 -9.86 -2.09
C GLU A 68 0.60 -9.49 -3.41
N MET A 69 0.40 -8.19 -3.68
CA MET A 69 -0.14 -7.73 -4.97
C MET A 69 0.72 -8.20 -6.15
N VAL A 70 2.03 -7.96 -6.08
CA VAL A 70 2.99 -8.32 -7.11
C VAL A 70 3.14 -9.84 -7.23
N ALA A 71 3.06 -10.59 -6.13
CA ALA A 71 3.04 -12.05 -6.16
C ALA A 71 1.74 -12.64 -6.72
N CYS A 72 0.62 -11.94 -6.54
CA CYS A 72 -0.69 -12.33 -7.07
C CYS A 72 -0.86 -11.98 -8.55
N LEU A 73 -0.14 -10.96 -9.03
CA LEU A 73 0.04 -10.71 -10.45
C LEU A 73 0.70 -11.96 -11.04
N PRO A 74 0.00 -12.71 -11.90
CA PRO A 74 0.57 -13.93 -12.41
C PRO A 74 1.77 -13.50 -13.28
N ALA A 75 2.84 -14.31 -13.31
CA ALA A 75 4.08 -14.06 -14.05
C ALA A 75 3.90 -14.04 -15.60
N HIS A 76 2.79 -13.50 -16.09
CA HIS A 76 2.31 -13.54 -17.47
C HIS A 76 3.03 -12.56 -18.41
N ALA A 77 4.01 -11.81 -17.94
CA ALA A 77 4.99 -11.19 -18.83
C ALA A 77 5.92 -12.23 -19.49
N GLY A 78 5.94 -13.49 -19.03
CA GLY A 78 6.76 -14.56 -19.61
C GLY A 78 6.10 -15.38 -20.73
N LYS A 79 4.80 -15.21 -21.02
CA LYS A 79 4.06 -16.12 -21.94
C LYS A 79 3.28 -15.41 -23.05
N LEU A 80 3.62 -14.16 -23.35
CA LEU A 80 3.25 -13.49 -24.60
C LEU A 80 4.37 -13.55 -25.66
N ALA A 81 5.55 -14.08 -25.31
CA ALA A 81 6.54 -14.52 -26.29
C ALA A 81 6.17 -15.93 -26.77
N GLY A 82 5.07 -16.05 -27.50
CA GLY A 82 4.90 -17.17 -28.41
C GLY A 82 5.85 -16.96 -29.59
N PRO A 83 6.86 -17.82 -29.83
CA PRO A 83 7.42 -17.92 -31.16
C PRO A 83 6.33 -18.49 -32.07
N ARG A 84 5.80 -17.55 -32.84
CA ARG A 84 5.04 -17.69 -34.07
C ARG A 84 5.59 -18.85 -34.93
N ALA A 85 4.65 -19.71 -35.37
CA ALA A 85 4.67 -20.60 -36.53
C ALA A 85 6.00 -20.86 -37.25
N GLU A 86 6.41 -22.13 -37.30
CA GLU A 86 6.91 -22.82 -38.51
C GLU A 86 6.45 -24.29 -38.49
#